data_AF-A0A1V4RCH7-F1
#
_entry.id   AF-A0A1V4RCH7-F1
#
_cell.length_a   1.000
_cell.length_b   1.000
_cell.length_c   1.000
_cell.angle_alpha   90.00
_cell.angle_beta   90.00
_cell.angle_gamma   90.00
#
_symmetry.space_group_name_H-M   'P 1'
#
loop_
_entity.id
_entity.type
_entity.pdbx_description
1 polymer ?
#
loop_
_entity_poly.entity_id
_entity_poly.type
_entity_poly.pdbx_seq_one_letter_code
_entity_poly.pdbx_strand_id
1 'polypeptide(L)'
;MKDTSDDFEILFCENLIRMNPDFVPALSYLGDIYTKRGLYEEGLVMDKRLVSLRPEDPVAHYNLACSFSLLGNTEEAFKHLRQAVLLGYSDLSYILEDKDLANLRRDIRFNDAFRKLKRVLAEK
;
A
#
# COMPACT_ATOMS: atom_id res chain seq x y z
N MET A 1 21.33 13.29 -4.83
CA MET A 1 22.31 12.22 -5.05
C MET A 1 21.49 10.96 -5.27
N LYS A 2 21.59 10.28 -6.42
CA LYS A 2 20.91 8.98 -6.57
C LYS A 2 21.50 8.06 -5.51
N ASP A 3 20.66 7.61 -4.58
CA ASP A 3 21.12 6.73 -3.52
C ASP A 3 21.53 5.40 -4.15
N THR A 4 22.82 5.09 -4.17
CA THR A 4 23.29 3.84 -4.75
C THR A 4 22.93 2.62 -3.89
N SER A 5 22.46 2.85 -2.65
CA SER A 5 22.00 1.78 -1.75
C SER A 5 20.75 1.10 -2.28
N ASP A 6 19.71 1.87 -2.65
CA ASP A 6 18.47 1.26 -3.12
C ASP A 6 18.66 0.48 -4.44
N ASP A 7 19.62 0.86 -5.28
CA ASP A 7 19.87 0.14 -6.54
C ASP A 7 20.38 -1.30 -6.26
N PHE A 8 21.24 -1.46 -5.25
CA PHE A 8 21.69 -2.78 -4.81
C PHE A 8 20.55 -3.56 -4.14
N GLU A 9 19.77 -2.89 -3.29
CA GLU A 9 18.63 -3.45 -2.56
C GLU A 9 17.52 -3.95 -3.50
N ILE A 10 17.18 -3.16 -4.52
CA ILE A 10 16.25 -3.55 -5.59
C ILE A 10 16.78 -4.80 -6.29
N LEU A 11 18.03 -4.78 -6.76
CA LEU A 11 18.62 -5.90 -7.48
C LEU A 11 18.67 -7.17 -6.61
N PHE A 12 19.00 -7.03 -5.33
CA PHE A 12 19.02 -8.14 -4.39
C PHE A 12 17.63 -8.75 -4.21
N CYS A 13 16.61 -7.92 -3.96
CA CYS A 13 15.24 -8.39 -3.79
C CYS A 13 14.63 -8.92 -5.09
N GLU A 14 14.94 -8.34 -6.25
CA GLU A 14 14.56 -8.87 -7.57
C GLU A 14 15.11 -10.28 -7.80
N ASN A 15 16.36 -10.53 -7.41
CA ASN A 15 16.95 -11.87 -7.47
C ASN A 15 16.27 -12.85 -6.50
N LEU A 16 15.90 -12.40 -5.29
CA LEU A 16 15.14 -13.22 -4.35
C LEU A 16 13.78 -13.63 -4.91
N ILE A 17 13.03 -12.71 -5.53
CA ILE A 17 11.74 -13.04 -6.15
C ILE A 17 11.90 -13.88 -7.43
N ARG A 18 13.04 -13.80 -8.12
CA ARG A 18 13.34 -14.73 -9.24
C ARG A 18 13.53 -16.17 -8.74
N MET A 19 14.17 -16.35 -7.59
CA MET A 19 14.41 -17.67 -7.00
C MET A 19 13.18 -18.22 -6.28
N ASN A 20 12.44 -17.35 -5.59
CA ASN A 20 11.20 -17.67 -4.91
C ASN A 20 10.19 -16.54 -5.18
N PRO A 21 9.34 -16.70 -6.21
CA PRO A 21 8.36 -15.69 -6.59
C PRO A 21 7.49 -15.20 -5.43
N ASP A 22 7.17 -16.06 -4.49
CA ASP A 22 6.22 -15.75 -3.42
C ASP A 22 6.92 -15.39 -2.11
N PHE A 23 8.20 -15.00 -2.18
CA PHE A 23 8.95 -14.52 -1.03
C PHE A 23 8.46 -13.15 -0.56
N VAL A 24 7.42 -13.17 0.27
CA VAL A 24 6.69 -11.98 0.75
C VAL A 24 7.60 -10.86 1.28
N PRO A 25 8.64 -11.12 2.10
CA PRO A 25 9.52 -10.03 2.57
C PRO A 25 10.15 -9.21 1.43
N ALA A 26 10.58 -9.87 0.34
CA ALA A 26 11.15 -9.16 -0.81
C ALA A 26 10.07 -8.40 -1.59
N LEU A 27 8.86 -8.94 -1.73
CA LEU A 27 7.74 -8.24 -2.36
C LEU A 27 7.37 -6.97 -1.59
N SER A 28 7.24 -7.05 -0.26
CA SER A 28 6.96 -5.90 0.61
C SER A 28 8.04 -4.83 0.51
N TYR A 29 9.30 -5.24 0.51
CA TYR A 29 10.42 -4.30 0.46
C TYR A 29 10.56 -3.64 -0.92
N LEU A 30 10.36 -4.39 -2.02
CA LEU A 30 10.34 -3.82 -3.37
C LEU A 30 9.18 -2.84 -3.55
N GLY A 31 7.98 -3.16 -3.06
CA GLY A 31 6.82 -2.26 -3.11
C GLY A 31 7.11 -0.89 -2.47
N ASP A 32 7.71 -0.91 -1.28
CA ASP A 32 8.12 0.30 -0.56
C ASP A 32 9.23 1.07 -1.29
N ILE A 33 10.29 0.40 -1.73
CA ILE A 33 11.39 1.07 -2.44
C ILE A 33 10.95 1.66 -3.77
N TYR A 34 10.20 0.90 -4.58
CA TYR A 34 9.69 1.41 -5.85
C TYR A 34 8.81 2.64 -5.63
N THR A 35 7.95 2.61 -4.63
CA THR A 35 7.14 3.78 -4.22
C THR A 35 8.01 4.98 -3.83
N LYS A 36 9.02 4.79 -2.97
CA LYS A 36 9.97 5.85 -2.59
C LYS A 36 10.73 6.43 -3.77
N ARG A 37 11.00 5.62 -4.80
CA ARG A 37 11.66 6.00 -6.05
C ARG A 37 10.74 6.66 -7.07
N GLY A 38 9.43 6.74 -6.80
CA GLY A 38 8.44 7.25 -7.75
C GLY A 38 8.05 6.24 -8.84
N LEU A 39 8.48 4.99 -8.71
CA LEU A 39 8.18 3.86 -9.62
C LEU A 39 6.86 3.20 -9.19
N TYR A 40 5.78 3.99 -9.25
CA TYR A 40 4.50 3.59 -8.64
C TYR A 40 3.83 2.40 -9.34
N GLU A 41 4.04 2.22 -10.65
CA GLU A 41 3.49 1.07 -11.37
C GLU A 41 4.19 -0.23 -10.93
N GLU A 42 5.51 -0.21 -10.77
CA GLU A 42 6.29 -1.33 -10.27
C GLU A 42 5.92 -1.66 -8.81
N GLY A 43 5.73 -0.63 -7.98
CA GLY A 43 5.21 -0.77 -6.61
C GLY A 43 3.83 -1.43 -6.59
N LEU A 44 2.91 -0.97 -7.45
CA LEU A 44 1.58 -1.54 -7.58
C LEU A 44 1.61 -3.04 -7.94
N VAL A 45 2.53 -3.47 -8.82
CA VAL A 45 2.68 -4.88 -9.17
C VAL A 45 3.06 -5.70 -7.93
N MET A 46 3.99 -5.21 -7.11
CA MET A 46 4.38 -5.90 -5.87
C MET A 46 3.23 -5.97 -4.86
N ASP A 47 2.52 -4.87 -4.62
CA ASP A 47 1.42 -4.83 -3.66
C ASP A 47 0.22 -5.69 -4.08
N LYS A 48 -0.08 -5.75 -5.38
CA LYS A 48 -1.09 -6.69 -5.90
C LYS A 48 -0.71 -8.14 -5.62
N ARG A 49 0.57 -8.49 -5.75
CA ARG A 49 1.07 -9.84 -5.43
C ARG A 49 1.00 -10.10 -3.93
N LEU A 50 1.33 -9.13 -3.08
CA LEU A 50 1.18 -9.25 -1.63
C LEU A 50 -0.26 -9.56 -1.23
N VAL A 51 -1.22 -8.81 -1.76
CA VAL A 51 -2.65 -9.06 -1.51
C VAL A 51 -3.09 -10.42 -2.06
N SER A 52 -2.58 -10.85 -3.21
CA SER A 52 -2.87 -12.18 -3.75
C SER A 52 -2.35 -13.31 -2.86
N LEU A 53 -1.18 -13.14 -2.23
CA LEU A 53 -0.57 -14.15 -1.35
C LEU A 53 -1.11 -14.08 0.08
N ARG A 54 -1.54 -12.90 0.51
CA ARG A 54 -2.03 -12.61 1.86
C ARG A 54 -3.30 -11.76 1.79
N PRO A 55 -4.43 -12.33 1.37
CA PRO A 55 -5.68 -11.59 1.18
C PRO A 55 -6.31 -11.11 2.50
N GLU A 56 -5.84 -11.61 3.64
CA GLU A 56 -6.29 -11.21 4.97
C GLU A 56 -5.30 -10.30 5.70
N ASP A 57 -4.19 -9.91 5.04
CA ASP A 57 -3.19 -9.03 5.63
C ASP A 57 -3.64 -7.56 5.51
N PRO A 58 -3.97 -6.88 6.63
CA PRO A 58 -4.40 -5.49 6.61
C PRO A 58 -3.33 -4.54 6.06
N VAL A 59 -2.04 -4.84 6.27
CA VAL A 59 -0.93 -4.01 5.80
C VAL A 59 -0.77 -4.16 4.28
N ALA A 60 -0.91 -5.36 3.73
CA ALA A 60 -0.87 -5.56 2.28
C ALA A 60 -1.98 -4.77 1.57
N HIS A 61 -3.19 -4.75 2.13
CA HIS A 61 -4.29 -3.95 1.61
C HIS A 61 -4.06 -2.44 1.78
N TYR A 62 -3.43 -2.01 2.87
CA TYR A 62 -3.05 -0.61 3.07
C TYR A 62 -2.05 -0.15 2.01
N ASN A 63 -0.96 -0.89 1.82
CA ASN A 63 0.06 -0.57 0.81
C ASN A 63 -0.54 -0.53 -0.60
N LEU A 64 -1.39 -1.49 -0.94
CA LEU A 64 -2.09 -1.50 -2.22
C LEU A 64 -2.99 -0.25 -2.40
N ALA A 65 -3.62 0.24 -1.33
CA ALA A 65 -4.37 1.48 -1.37
C ALA A 65 -3.47 2.69 -1.65
N CYS A 66 -2.29 2.77 -1.01
CA CYS A 66 -1.29 3.80 -1.27
C CYS A 66 -0.80 3.77 -2.72
N SER A 67 -0.48 2.59 -3.26
CA SER A 67 -0.06 2.43 -4.67
C SER A 67 -1.12 2.89 -5.66
N PHE A 68 -2.39 2.50 -5.48
CA PHE A 68 -3.48 3.00 -6.32
C PHE A 68 -3.70 4.51 -6.18
N SER A 69 -3.54 5.02 -4.95
CA SER A 69 -3.68 6.43 -4.62
C SER A 69 -2.64 7.28 -5.35
N LEU A 70 -1.37 6.88 -5.33
CA LEU A 70 -0.26 7.55 -6.03
C LEU A 70 -0.42 7.56 -7.55
N LEU A 71 -1.06 6.52 -8.11
CA LEU A 71 -1.41 6.43 -9.53
C LEU A 71 -2.73 7.15 -9.89
N GLY A 72 -3.38 7.80 -8.93
CA GLY A 72 -4.63 8.53 -9.14
C GLY A 72 -5.86 7.65 -9.33
N ASN A 73 -5.76 6.34 -9.11
CA ASN A 73 -6.89 5.42 -9.15
C ASN A 73 -7.65 5.43 -7.81
N THR A 74 -8.36 6.53 -7.58
CA THR A 74 -9.04 6.83 -6.32
C THR A 74 -10.08 5.78 -5.91
N GLU A 75 -10.77 5.15 -6.86
CA GLU A 75 -11.79 4.12 -6.55
C GLU A 75 -11.17 2.87 -5.92
N GLU A 76 -10.13 2.31 -6.55
CA GLU A 76 -9.45 1.13 -6.04
C GLU A 76 -8.70 1.44 -4.74
N ALA A 77 -8.14 2.65 -4.61
CA ALA A 77 -7.52 3.11 -3.39
C ALA A 77 -8.52 3.11 -2.21
N PHE A 78 -9.70 3.70 -2.38
CA PHE A 78 -10.74 3.68 -1.35
C PHE A 78 -11.23 2.26 -1.01
N LYS A 79 -11.32 1.38 -2.00
CA LYS A 79 -11.73 -0.01 -1.82
C LYS A 79 -10.73 -0.78 -0.94
N HIS A 80 -9.43 -0.69 -1.25
CA HIS A 80 -8.41 -1.38 -0.49
C HIS A 80 -8.15 -0.75 0.88
N LEU A 81 -8.29 0.56 1.02
CA LEU A 81 -8.23 1.23 2.33
C LEU A 81 -9.37 0.76 3.25
N ARG A 82 -10.58 0.58 2.72
CA ARG A 82 -11.69 -0.05 3.46
C ARG A 82 -11.38 -1.47 3.87
N GLN A 83 -10.83 -2.27 2.96
CA GLN A 83 -10.47 -3.66 3.26
C GLN A 83 -9.40 -3.74 4.34
N ALA A 84 -8.37 -2.90 4.29
CA ALA A 84 -7.31 -2.81 5.30
C ALA A 84 -7.90 -2.61 6.70
N VAL A 85 -8.78 -1.62 6.87
CA VAL A 85 -9.43 -1.34 8.16
C VAL A 85 -10.36 -2.48 8.60
N LEU A 86 -11.13 -3.05 7.67
CA LEU A 86 -11.98 -4.23 7.95
C LEU A 86 -11.16 -5.44 8.41
N LEU A 87 -9.94 -5.59 7.94
CA LEU A 87 -9.01 -6.66 8.36
C LEU A 87 -8.21 -6.31 9.62
N GLY A 88 -8.34 -5.09 10.15
CA GLY A 88 -7.74 -4.69 11.42
C GLY A 88 -6.60 -3.68 11.32
N TYR A 89 -6.41 -3.01 10.17
CA TYR A 89 -5.52 -1.85 10.10
C TYR A 89 -6.07 -0.73 11.01
N SER A 90 -5.41 -0.51 12.15
CA SER A 90 -5.91 0.36 13.22
C SER A 90 -5.22 1.72 13.28
N ASP A 91 -4.14 1.93 12.53
CA ASP A 91 -3.41 3.21 12.54
C ASP A 91 -4.10 4.26 11.66
N LEU A 92 -5.27 4.70 12.13
CA LEU A 92 -6.06 5.73 11.47
C LEU A 92 -5.36 7.08 11.44
N SER A 93 -4.51 7.37 12.43
CA SER A 93 -3.73 8.61 12.47
C SER A 93 -2.75 8.64 11.31
N TYR A 94 -2.07 7.53 11.03
CA TYR A 94 -1.19 7.43 9.88
C TYR A 94 -1.94 7.62 8.55
N ILE A 95 -3.14 7.06 8.38
CA ILE A 95 -3.99 7.29 7.18
C ILE A 95 -4.25 8.80 6.94
N LEU A 96 -4.42 9.57 8.01
CA LEU A 96 -4.72 11.00 7.92
C LEU A 96 -3.52 11.86 7.52
N GLU A 97 -2.31 11.35 7.74
CA GLU A 97 -1.07 12.11 7.55
C GLU A 97 -0.26 11.60 6.35
N ASP A 98 -0.41 10.32 5.97
CA ASP A 98 0.37 9.68 4.92
C ASP A 98 0.23 10.42 3.60
N LYS A 99 1.33 10.98 3.11
CA LYS A 99 1.41 11.75 1.86
C LYS A 99 0.90 10.94 0.65
N ASP A 100 1.01 9.61 0.68
CA ASP A 100 0.62 8.76 -0.44
C ASP A 100 -0.90 8.77 -0.64
N LEU A 101 -1.67 9.08 0.41
CA LEU A 101 -3.13 9.19 0.41
C LEU A 101 -3.63 10.65 0.28
N ALA A 102 -2.76 11.60 -0.10
CA ALA A 102 -3.10 13.01 -0.11
C ALA A 102 -4.21 13.38 -1.12
N ASN A 103 -4.27 12.74 -2.27
CA ASN A 103 -5.37 12.91 -3.24
C ASN A 103 -6.69 12.37 -2.68
N LEU A 104 -6.68 11.24 -1.98
CA LEU A 104 -7.85 10.72 -1.30
C LEU A 104 -8.37 11.73 -0.30
N ARG A 105 -7.51 12.31 0.56
CA ARG A 105 -7.92 13.33 1.55
C ARG A 105 -8.53 14.60 0.95
N ARG A 106 -8.22 14.91 -0.31
CA ARG A 106 -8.79 16.06 -1.04
C ARG A 106 -10.11 15.71 -1.73
N ASP A 107 -10.44 14.43 -1.88
CA ASP A 107 -11.72 13.99 -2.42
C ASP A 107 -12.84 14.24 -1.40
N ILE A 108 -13.95 14.84 -1.86
CA ILE A 108 -15.12 15.14 -1.02
C ILE A 108 -15.67 13.91 -0.29
N ARG A 109 -15.48 12.72 -0.86
CA ARG A 109 -15.93 11.44 -0.31
C ARG A 109 -15.07 10.96 0.84
N PHE A 110 -13.85 11.49 1.02
CA PHE A 110 -12.93 11.03 2.05
C PHE A 110 -13.51 11.19 3.44
N ASN A 111 -14.14 12.32 3.75
CA ASN A 111 -14.72 12.55 5.08
C ASN A 111 -15.80 11.53 5.42
N ASP A 112 -16.66 11.19 4.45
CA ASP A 112 -17.69 10.17 4.62
C ASP A 112 -17.08 8.77 4.73
N ALA A 113 -16.15 8.43 3.82
CA ALA A 113 -15.42 7.17 3.85
C ALA A 113 -14.70 6.96 5.18
N PHE A 114 -13.96 7.98 5.65
CA PHE A 114 -13.20 7.93 6.89
C PHE A 114 -14.09 7.89 8.13
N ARG A 115 -15.25 8.56 8.11
CA ARG A 115 -16.26 8.41 9.17
C ARG A 115 -16.80 6.97 9.22
N LYS A 116 -17.05 6.35 8.08
CA LYS A 116 -17.48 4.93 8.00
C LYS A 116 -16.38 4.00 8.50
N LEU A 117 -15.12 4.24 8.12
CA LEU A 117 -13.95 3.50 8.63
C LEU A 117 -13.86 3.55 10.16
N LYS A 118 -14.02 4.74 10.75
CA LYS A 118 -14.02 4.91 12.21
C LYS A 118 -15.12 4.12 12.91
N ARG A 119 -16.31 4.02 12.32
CA ARG A 119 -17.42 3.24 12.90
C ARG A 119 -17.13 1.74 12.88
N VAL A 120 -16.60 1.23 11.76
CA VAL A 120 -16.20 -0.18 11.62
C VAL A 120 -15.23 -0.61 12.73
N LEU A 121 -14.31 0.28 13.13
CA LEU A 121 -13.37 -0.02 14.21
C LEU A 121 -13.98 0.09 15.61
N ALA A 122 -15.03 0.90 15.80
CA ALA A 122 -15.72 1.05 17.08
C ALA A 122 -16.71 -0.09 17.38
N GLU A 123 -17.10 -0.86 16.36
CA GLU A 123 -18.05 -1.97 16.45
C GLU A 123 -17.35 -3.34 16.66
N LYS A 124 -16.01 -3.37 16.67
CA LYS A 124 -15.19 -4.54 16.99
C LYS A 124 -14.73 -4.51 18.45
#